data_AF-A0A4Y2A570-F1
#
_entry.id   AF-A0A4Y2A570-F1
#
_cell.length_a   1.000
_cell.length_b   1.000
_cell.length_c   1.000
_cell.angle_alpha   90.00
_cell.angle_beta   90.00
_cell.angle_gamma   90.00
#
_symmetry.space_group_name_H-M   'P 1'
#
loop_
_entity.id
_entity.type
_entity.pdbx_description
1 polymer ?
#
loop_
_entity_poly.entity_id
_entity_poly.type
_entity_poly.pdbx_seq_one_letter_code
_entity_poly.pdbx_strand_id
1 'polypeptide(L)'
;MSLKLNLRKDELIAITEEMGLTVPDKAKVVDLKALIESSDVYRDDIELVHNLIDTILEEKREKSERDRRECELEFEKIRLAQFEKQLEIANATRDLANTSRATEIVEPGSLTDNLESLIKSVKTLTIPVPVRSESFNLFFHSLEKAFQNKSVPNELKAEILLNILGERVNNLLAYVSQEDLCDYEKIKQLVLKEFEPTPQECLSNFKKAQRFPSETYVQFASRLCASFDYYCQLRKVTDFRSLCDLIVSDKIFETLDRELMTHIAVKRGESFF
;
A
#
# COMPACT_ATOMS: atom_id res chain seq x y z
N MET A 1 -7.28 -24.11 -39.41
CA MET A 1 -7.21 -22.74 -38.85
C MET A 1 -6.50 -22.86 -37.52
N SER A 2 -5.55 -21.99 -37.16
CA SER A 2 -4.85 -22.06 -35.86
C SER A 2 -5.67 -21.38 -34.75
N LEU A 3 -5.49 -21.84 -33.51
CA LEU A 3 -6.02 -21.25 -32.28
C LEU A 3 -5.40 -19.86 -32.07
N LYS A 4 -6.03 -18.83 -32.64
CA LYS A 4 -5.63 -17.42 -32.48
C LYS A 4 -6.02 -16.80 -31.14
N LEU A 5 -6.43 -17.59 -30.15
CA LEU A 5 -6.78 -17.10 -28.82
C LEU A 5 -5.53 -16.89 -27.95
N ASN A 6 -5.46 -15.72 -27.31
CA ASN A 6 -4.45 -15.38 -26.31
C ASN A 6 -4.82 -16.02 -24.96
N LEU A 7 -4.73 -17.35 -24.89
CA LEU A 7 -4.99 -18.13 -23.69
C LEU A 7 -3.76 -18.16 -22.77
N ARG A 8 -3.99 -18.01 -21.47
CA ARG A 8 -2.96 -18.15 -20.44
C ARG A 8 -2.57 -19.61 -20.24
N LYS A 9 -1.40 -19.85 -19.63
CA LYS A 9 -0.84 -21.20 -19.47
C LYS A 9 -1.77 -22.13 -18.70
N ASP A 10 -2.39 -21.64 -17.63
CA ASP A 10 -3.35 -22.35 -16.80
C ASP A 10 -4.67 -22.66 -17.52
N GLU A 11 -5.12 -21.77 -18.41
CA GLU A 11 -6.28 -22.00 -19.28
C GLU A 11 -5.99 -23.11 -20.28
N LEU A 12 -4.81 -23.07 -20.90
CA LEU A 12 -4.37 -24.11 -21.82
C LEU A 12 -4.19 -25.47 -21.15
N ILE A 13 -3.74 -25.50 -19.89
CA ILE A 13 -3.66 -26.72 -19.09
C ILE A 13 -5.06 -27.29 -18.85
N ALA A 14 -6.00 -26.48 -18.37
CA ALA A 14 -7.38 -26.91 -18.13
C ALA A 14 -8.06 -27.43 -19.41
N ILE A 15 -7.87 -26.75 -20.54
CA ILE A 15 -8.37 -27.19 -21.86
C ILE A 15 -7.73 -28.52 -22.28
N THR A 16 -6.42 -28.68 -22.08
CA THR A 16 -5.68 -29.91 -22.43
C THR A 16 -6.16 -31.09 -21.59
N GLU A 17 -6.37 -30.88 -20.29
CA GLU A 17 -6.87 -31.90 -19.35
C GLU A 17 -8.32 -32.29 -19.65
N GLU A 18 -9.19 -31.32 -19.94
CA GLU A 18 -10.59 -31.58 -20.34
C GLU A 18 -10.71 -32.28 -21.70
N MET A 19 -9.75 -32.05 -22.60
CA MET A 19 -9.62 -32.83 -23.85
C MET A 19 -9.05 -34.24 -23.60
N GLY A 20 -8.75 -34.62 -22.36
CA GLY A 20 -8.21 -35.94 -21.99
C GLY A 20 -6.74 -36.14 -22.38
N LEU A 21 -6.02 -35.07 -22.69
CA LEU A 21 -4.62 -35.11 -23.10
C LEU A 21 -3.70 -34.98 -21.87
N THR A 22 -2.62 -35.75 -21.85
CA THR A 22 -1.65 -35.67 -20.74
C THR A 22 -0.80 -34.40 -20.87
N VAL A 23 -0.87 -33.55 -19.86
CA VAL A 23 -0.05 -32.33 -19.77
C VAL A 23 1.38 -32.69 -19.34
N PRO A 24 2.42 -32.33 -20.11
CA PRO A 24 3.80 -32.52 -19.68
C PRO A 24 4.19 -31.58 -18.51
N ASP A 25 4.91 -32.10 -17.51
CA ASP A 25 5.35 -31.39 -16.28
C ASP A 25 6.08 -30.04 -16.51
N LYS A 26 6.60 -29.79 -17.72
CA LYS A 26 7.31 -28.55 -18.09
C LYS A 26 6.83 -27.93 -19.40
N ALA A 27 5.61 -28.25 -19.83
CA ALA A 27 5.06 -27.73 -21.07
C ALA A 27 5.03 -26.20 -21.07
N LYS A 28 5.54 -25.59 -22.15
CA LYS A 28 5.38 -24.16 -22.43
C LYS A 28 4.03 -23.94 -23.13
N VAL A 29 3.59 -22.69 -23.14
CA VAL A 29 2.36 -22.25 -23.83
C VAL A 29 2.34 -22.72 -25.29
N VAL A 30 3.49 -22.68 -25.98
CA VAL A 30 3.62 -23.14 -27.36
C VAL A 30 3.42 -24.65 -27.48
N ASP A 31 3.97 -25.42 -26.54
CA ASP A 31 3.85 -26.88 -26.51
C ASP A 31 2.40 -27.31 -26.26
N LEU A 32 1.70 -26.62 -25.35
CA LEU A 32 0.28 -26.87 -25.06
C LEU A 32 -0.62 -26.51 -26.25
N LYS A 33 -0.36 -25.37 -26.91
CA LYS A 33 -1.09 -24.99 -28.12
C LYS A 33 -0.89 -26.00 -29.25
N ALA A 34 0.36 -26.43 -29.46
CA ALA A 34 0.66 -27.45 -30.46
C ALA A 34 -0.03 -28.79 -30.13
N LEU A 35 -0.07 -29.17 -28.84
CA LEU A 35 -0.72 -30.40 -28.39
C LEU A 35 -2.23 -30.37 -28.68
N ILE A 36 -2.90 -29.26 -28.37
CA ILE A 36 -4.32 -29.05 -28.68
C ILE A 36 -4.56 -29.04 -30.20
N GLU A 37 -3.77 -28.28 -30.96
CA GLU A 37 -3.92 -28.20 -32.43
C GLU A 37 -3.62 -29.52 -33.15
N SER A 38 -2.77 -30.37 -32.56
CA SER A 38 -2.43 -31.69 -33.10
C SER A 38 -3.42 -32.79 -32.74
N SER A 39 -4.29 -32.55 -31.74
CA SER A 39 -5.27 -33.51 -31.26
C SER A 39 -6.29 -33.88 -32.33
N ASP A 40 -6.67 -35.16 -32.37
CA ASP A 40 -7.69 -35.66 -33.29
C ASP A 40 -9.04 -34.97 -33.03
N VAL A 41 -9.34 -34.66 -31.76
CA VAL A 41 -10.55 -33.92 -31.35
C VAL A 41 -10.60 -32.52 -31.97
N TYR A 42 -9.46 -31.83 -32.06
CA TYR A 42 -9.37 -30.50 -32.70
C TYR A 42 -9.47 -30.59 -34.22
N ARG A 43 -9.01 -31.68 -34.81
CA ARG A 43 -9.03 -31.88 -36.26
C ARG A 43 -10.40 -32.31 -36.78
N ASP A 44 -11.11 -33.11 -35.98
CA ASP A 44 -12.39 -33.70 -36.34
C ASP A 44 -13.55 -32.73 -36.08
N ASP A 45 -13.50 -31.95 -34.98
CA ASP A 45 -14.55 -30.99 -34.65
C ASP A 45 -14.01 -29.73 -33.95
N ILE A 46 -13.66 -28.74 -34.78
CA ILE A 46 -13.13 -27.44 -34.33
C ILE A 46 -14.17 -26.66 -33.51
N GLU A 47 -15.47 -26.78 -33.83
CA GLU A 47 -16.53 -26.05 -33.11
C GLU A 47 -16.72 -26.59 -31.69
N LEU A 48 -16.60 -27.91 -31.49
CA LEU A 48 -16.62 -28.50 -30.15
C LEU A 48 -15.46 -27.99 -29.29
N VAL A 49 -14.25 -27.86 -29.85
CA VAL A 49 -13.11 -27.33 -29.08
C VAL A 49 -13.29 -25.83 -28.78
N HIS A 50 -13.87 -25.05 -29.69
CA HIS A 50 -14.19 -23.64 -29.41
C HIS A 50 -15.22 -23.50 -28.29
N ASN A 51 -16.31 -24.28 -28.32
CA ASN A 51 -17.31 -24.28 -27.25
C ASN A 51 -16.74 -24.74 -25.91
N LEU A 52 -15.83 -25.73 -25.91
CA LEU A 52 -15.12 -26.18 -24.72
C LEU A 52 -14.24 -25.07 -24.13
N ILE A 53 -13.51 -24.34 -24.99
CA ILE A 53 -12.70 -23.19 -24.57
C ILE A 53 -13.57 -22.11 -23.96
N ASP A 54 -14.69 -21.75 -24.61
CA ASP A 54 -15.60 -20.73 -24.12
C ASP A 54 -16.23 -21.13 -22.77
N THR A 55 -16.61 -22.41 -22.61
CA THR A 55 -17.16 -22.96 -21.36
C THR A 55 -16.15 -22.87 -20.22
N ILE A 56 -14.90 -23.29 -20.45
CA ILE A 56 -13.83 -23.27 -19.43
C ILE A 56 -13.48 -21.82 -19.04
N LEU A 57 -13.47 -20.89 -20.00
CA LEU A 57 -13.21 -19.48 -19.73
C LEU A 57 -14.33 -18.84 -18.92
N GLU A 58 -15.59 -19.14 -19.22
CA GLU A 58 -16.74 -18.62 -18.48
C GLU A 58 -16.80 -19.22 -17.06
N GLU A 59 -16.62 -20.53 -16.90
CA GLU A 59 -16.57 -21.18 -15.58
C GLU A 59 -15.45 -20.61 -14.70
N LYS A 60 -14.28 -20.34 -15.29
CA LYS A 60 -13.15 -19.73 -14.57
C LYS A 60 -13.44 -18.29 -14.17
N ARG A 61 -14.13 -17.54 -15.02
CA ARG A 61 -14.58 -16.17 -14.71
C ARG A 61 -15.61 -16.17 -13.58
N GLU A 62 -16.63 -17.03 -13.67
CA GLU A 62 -17.67 -17.16 -12.66
C GLU A 62 -17.11 -17.63 -11.31
N LYS A 63 -16.14 -18.56 -11.33
CA LYS A 63 -15.43 -19.00 -10.12
C LYS A 63 -14.64 -17.85 -9.50
N SER A 64 -13.89 -17.10 -10.29
CA SER A 64 -13.14 -15.94 -9.81
C SER A 64 -14.06 -14.83 -9.26
N GLU A 65 -15.23 -14.61 -9.86
CA GLU A 65 -16.21 -13.66 -9.34
C GLU A 65 -16.88 -14.16 -8.06
N ARG A 66 -17.15 -15.46 -7.93
CA ARG A 66 -17.65 -16.07 -6.69
C ARG A 66 -16.64 -15.95 -5.56
N ASP A 67 -15.38 -16.32 -5.80
CA ASP A 67 -14.32 -16.23 -4.80
C ASP A 67 -14.12 -14.77 -4.34
N ARG A 68 -14.23 -13.80 -5.27
CA ARG A 68 -14.18 -12.37 -4.94
C ARG A 68 -15.36 -11.94 -4.08
N ARG A 69 -16.59 -12.34 -4.42
CA ARG A 69 -17.81 -12.03 -3.64
C ARG A 69 -17.78 -12.67 -2.25
N GLU A 70 -17.29 -13.90 -2.14
CA GLU A 70 -17.14 -14.58 -0.84
C GLU A 70 -16.12 -13.85 0.03
N CYS A 71 -14.99 -13.44 -0.54
CA CYS A 71 -13.97 -12.67 0.18
C CYS A 71 -14.51 -11.30 0.63
N GLU A 72 -15.26 -10.59 -0.22
CA GLU A 72 -15.92 -9.32 0.14
C GLU A 72 -16.95 -9.50 1.28
N LEU A 73 -17.76 -10.56 1.23
CA LEU A 73 -18.74 -10.87 2.27
C LEU A 73 -18.10 -11.27 3.60
N GLU A 74 -16.99 -12.02 3.56
CA GLU A 74 -16.25 -12.41 4.75
C GLU A 74 -15.60 -11.19 5.42
N PHE A 75 -15.06 -10.27 4.62
CA PHE A 75 -14.50 -9.01 5.12
C PHE A 75 -15.57 -8.12 5.78
N GLU A 76 -16.74 -7.97 5.15
CA GLU A 76 -17.86 -7.21 5.73
C GLU A 76 -18.43 -7.88 6.99
N LYS A 77 -18.48 -9.22 7.07
CA LYS A 77 -18.86 -9.93 8.30
C LYS A 77 -17.89 -9.66 9.45
N ILE A 78 -16.58 -9.68 9.18
CA ILE A 78 -15.56 -9.36 10.19
C ILE A 78 -15.69 -7.91 10.65
N ARG A 79 -15.92 -6.99 9.72
CA ARG A 79 -16.14 -5.57 10.01
C ARG A 79 -17.37 -5.34 10.89
N LEU A 80 -18.48 -5.98 10.56
CA LEU A 80 -19.72 -5.90 11.35
C LEU A 80 -19.53 -6.52 12.74
N ALA A 81 -18.89 -7.68 12.84
CA ALA A 81 -18.61 -8.32 14.13
C ALA A 81 -17.71 -7.46 15.03
N GLN A 82 -16.73 -6.76 14.46
CA GLN A 82 -15.91 -5.80 15.20
C GLN A 82 -16.74 -4.60 15.68
N PHE A 83 -17.63 -4.07 14.83
CA PHE A 83 -18.49 -2.96 15.18
C PHE A 83 -19.51 -3.34 16.27
N GLU A 84 -20.12 -4.52 16.17
CA GLU A 84 -21.02 -5.07 17.19
C GLU A 84 -20.30 -5.29 18.51
N LYS A 85 -19.08 -5.84 18.50
CA LYS A 85 -18.28 -6.02 19.72
C LYS A 85 -17.92 -4.68 20.36
N GLN A 86 -17.62 -3.65 19.56
CA GLN A 86 -17.39 -2.29 20.08
C GLN A 86 -18.66 -1.70 20.69
N LEU A 87 -19.82 -1.91 20.06
CA LEU A 87 -21.12 -1.47 20.58
C LEU A 87 -21.48 -2.21 21.89
N GLU A 88 -21.20 -3.52 21.95
CA GLU A 88 -21.41 -4.35 23.14
C GLU A 88 -20.50 -3.89 24.29
N ILE A 89 -19.22 -3.62 24.02
CA ILE A 89 -18.30 -3.04 25.00
C ILE A 89 -18.82 -1.67 25.46
N ALA A 90 -19.25 -0.80 24.54
CA ALA A 90 -19.77 0.52 24.88
C ALA A 90 -21.05 0.44 25.74
N ASN A 91 -21.97 -0.46 25.40
CA ASN A 91 -23.20 -0.69 26.17
C ASN A 91 -22.92 -1.32 27.54
N ALA A 92 -22.06 -2.33 27.60
CA ALA A 92 -21.64 -2.95 28.86
C ALA A 92 -20.95 -1.93 29.78
N THR A 93 -20.11 -1.04 29.21
CA THR A 93 -19.45 0.04 29.96
C THR A 93 -20.48 1.07 30.48
N ARG A 94 -21.53 1.35 29.70
CA ARG A 94 -22.62 2.25 30.10
C ARG A 94 -23.54 1.63 31.17
N ASP A 95 -23.80 0.33 31.09
CA ASP A 95 -24.60 -0.41 32.07
C ASP A 95 -23.83 -0.64 33.37
N LEU A 96 -22.51 -0.84 33.29
CA LEU A 96 -21.59 -0.77 34.42
C LEU A 96 -21.63 0.63 35.06
N ALA A 97 -21.50 1.71 34.29
CA ALA A 97 -21.56 3.08 34.82
C ALA A 97 -22.91 3.44 35.49
N ASN A 98 -24.03 2.86 35.01
CA ASN A 98 -25.34 3.03 35.63
C ASN A 98 -25.51 2.18 36.91
N THR A 99 -24.86 1.02 36.99
CA THR A 99 -24.86 0.14 38.17
C THR A 99 -23.87 0.64 39.25
N SER A 100 -22.76 1.27 38.85
CA SER A 100 -21.70 1.81 39.72
C SER A 100 -22.05 3.13 40.40
N ARG A 101 -23.17 3.79 40.06
CA ARG A 101 -23.72 4.90 40.87
C ARG A 101 -24.35 4.42 42.19
N ALA A 102 -24.47 3.11 42.41
CA ALA A 102 -25.10 2.55 43.60
C ALA A 102 -24.12 2.19 44.74
N THR A 103 -22.85 1.87 44.48
CA THR A 103 -21.94 1.43 45.57
C THR A 103 -20.47 1.58 45.19
N GLU A 104 -19.72 2.15 46.12
CA GLU A 104 -18.26 2.40 46.12
C GLU A 104 -17.41 1.15 45.76
N ILE A 105 -16.20 1.42 45.24
CA ILE A 105 -14.90 0.70 45.45
C ILE A 105 -14.11 0.46 44.13
N VAL A 106 -13.00 1.22 43.98
CA VAL A 106 -11.71 0.93 43.29
C VAL A 106 -11.76 0.50 41.80
N GLU A 107 -11.47 1.44 40.89
CA GLU A 107 -11.66 1.34 39.43
C GLU A 107 -10.49 0.75 38.60
N PRO A 108 -10.78 -0.05 37.55
CA PRO A 108 -9.89 -0.41 36.44
C PRO A 108 -9.95 0.59 35.25
N GLY A 109 -10.12 1.90 35.50
CA GLY A 109 -10.12 2.96 34.47
C GLY A 109 -8.73 3.38 33.96
N SER A 110 -7.65 2.86 34.55
CA SER A 110 -6.31 3.45 34.39
C SER A 110 -5.60 3.19 33.05
N LEU A 111 -6.02 2.23 32.23
CA LEU A 111 -5.27 1.86 31.00
C LEU A 111 -5.86 2.46 29.71
N THR A 112 -7.17 2.48 29.57
CA THR A 112 -7.86 3.08 28.41
C THR A 112 -7.79 4.61 28.45
N ASP A 113 -7.98 5.21 29.63
CA ASP A 113 -7.78 6.65 29.84
C ASP A 113 -6.33 7.06 29.57
N ASN A 114 -5.38 6.16 29.86
CA ASN A 114 -3.98 6.38 29.59
C ASN A 114 -3.67 6.31 28.09
N LEU A 115 -4.23 5.36 27.34
CA LEU A 115 -4.03 5.28 25.88
C LEU A 115 -4.67 6.48 25.16
N GLU A 116 -5.90 6.86 25.49
CA GLU A 116 -6.56 8.00 24.87
C GLU A 116 -5.85 9.32 25.21
N SER A 117 -5.42 9.47 26.47
CA SER A 117 -4.56 10.58 26.90
C SER A 117 -3.21 10.59 26.17
N LEU A 118 -2.62 9.43 25.92
CA LEU A 118 -1.35 9.28 25.20
C LEU A 118 -1.51 9.63 23.72
N ILE A 119 -2.56 9.13 23.06
CA ILE A 119 -2.93 9.47 21.67
C ILE A 119 -3.11 10.99 21.55
N LYS A 120 -3.90 11.59 22.46
CA LYS A 120 -4.14 13.04 22.46
C LYS A 120 -2.84 13.83 22.68
N SER A 121 -2.00 13.39 23.60
CA SER A 121 -0.70 14.01 23.88
C SER A 121 0.26 13.92 22.71
N VAL A 122 0.34 12.76 22.05
CA VAL A 122 1.19 12.57 20.87
C VAL A 122 0.65 13.37 19.68
N LYS A 123 -0.67 13.36 19.44
CA LYS A 123 -1.33 14.21 18.42
C LYS A 123 -1.02 15.69 18.61
N THR A 124 -1.03 16.17 19.85
CA THR A 124 -0.73 17.58 20.16
C THR A 124 0.74 17.94 19.89
N LEU A 125 1.66 16.99 20.01
CA LEU A 125 3.10 17.19 19.82
C LEU A 125 3.58 16.86 18.40
N THR A 126 2.71 16.28 17.57
CA THR A 126 3.02 15.89 16.19
C THR A 126 2.45 16.92 15.24
N ILE A 127 3.15 17.22 14.15
CA ILE A 127 2.57 18.05 13.08
C ILE A 127 1.31 17.38 12.51
N PRO A 128 0.34 18.15 11.99
CA PRO A 128 -0.84 17.59 11.36
C PRO A 128 -0.49 16.61 10.25
N VAL A 129 -1.31 15.57 10.07
CA VAL A 129 -1.13 14.58 8.99
C VAL A 129 -1.01 15.31 7.65
N PRO A 130 0.11 15.15 6.93
CA PRO A 130 0.35 15.83 5.68
C PRO A 130 -0.72 15.55 4.64
N VAL A 131 -1.12 16.61 3.94
CA VAL A 131 -1.97 16.47 2.74
C VAL A 131 -1.13 16.12 1.52
N ARG A 132 0.13 16.59 1.47
CA ARG A 132 1.08 16.38 0.38
C ARG A 132 2.19 15.41 0.80
N SER A 133 2.62 14.61 -0.16
CA SER A 133 3.65 13.58 -0.05
C SER A 133 4.95 14.08 0.62
N GLU A 134 5.42 15.27 0.24
CA GLU A 134 6.69 15.88 0.69
C GLU A 134 6.84 16.09 2.19
N SER A 135 5.75 16.12 2.95
CA SER A 135 5.82 16.39 4.40
C SER A 135 5.69 15.14 5.27
N PHE A 136 5.54 13.94 4.68
CA PHE A 136 5.45 12.69 5.45
C PHE A 136 6.72 12.40 6.24
N ASN A 137 7.91 12.70 5.71
CA ASN A 137 9.16 12.54 6.46
C ASN A 137 9.25 13.46 7.67
N LEU A 138 8.84 14.73 7.54
CA LEU A 138 8.77 15.65 8.67
C LEU A 138 7.71 15.20 9.69
N PHE A 139 6.60 14.63 9.21
CA PHE A 139 5.56 14.06 10.07
C PHE A 139 6.08 12.90 10.89
N PHE A 140 6.72 11.92 10.27
CA PHE A 140 7.30 10.77 10.97
C PHE A 140 8.41 11.21 11.94
N HIS A 141 9.27 12.15 11.55
CA HIS A 141 10.29 12.68 12.46
C HIS A 141 9.66 13.37 13.68
N SER A 142 8.62 14.20 13.47
CA SER A 142 7.89 14.85 14.56
C SER A 142 7.18 13.83 15.45
N LEU A 143 6.60 12.77 14.86
CA LEU A 143 5.89 11.72 15.54
C LEU A 143 6.82 10.87 16.40
N GLU A 144 7.97 10.46 15.86
CA GLU A 144 8.99 9.70 16.59
C GLU A 144 9.54 10.49 17.77
N LYS A 145 9.76 11.81 17.58
CA LYS A 145 10.16 12.70 18.66
C LYS A 145 9.06 12.81 19.73
N ALA A 146 7.78 12.84 19.34
CA ALA A 146 6.66 12.81 20.28
C ALA A 146 6.59 11.47 21.05
N PHE A 147 6.84 10.34 20.37
CA PHE A 147 6.92 9.02 21.00
C PHE A 147 8.04 8.94 22.04
N GLN A 148 9.23 9.46 21.71
CA GLN A 148 10.35 9.52 22.65
C GLN A 148 10.03 10.40 23.85
N ASN A 149 9.49 11.61 23.61
CA ASN A 149 9.14 12.55 24.66
C ASN A 149 8.08 11.99 25.63
N LYS A 150 7.12 11.22 25.12
CA LYS A 150 6.06 10.60 25.91
C LYS A 150 6.37 9.18 26.38
N SER A 151 7.58 8.68 26.10
CA SER A 151 8.01 7.31 26.45
C SER A 151 6.99 6.25 26.05
N VAL A 152 6.50 6.34 24.81
CA VAL A 152 5.45 5.47 24.28
C VAL A 152 5.99 4.03 24.12
N PRO A 153 5.33 3.02 24.73
CA PRO A 153 5.67 1.61 24.52
C PRO A 153 5.61 1.21 23.06
N ASN A 154 6.51 0.32 22.62
CA ASN A 154 6.60 -0.07 21.21
C ASN A 154 5.31 -0.74 20.72
N GLU A 155 4.64 -1.46 21.60
CA GLU A 155 3.38 -2.19 21.35
C GLU A 155 2.23 -1.24 21.00
N LEU A 156 2.28 0.01 21.49
CA LEU A 156 1.22 1.01 21.27
C LEU A 156 1.53 1.95 20.09
N LYS A 157 2.76 1.96 19.57
CA LYS A 157 3.16 2.90 18.49
C LYS A 157 2.39 2.66 17.21
N ALA A 158 2.16 1.40 16.85
CA ALA A 158 1.37 1.02 15.68
C ALA A 158 -0.08 1.52 15.80
N GLU A 159 -0.73 1.22 16.94
CA GLU A 159 -2.10 1.65 17.20
C GLU A 159 -2.26 3.17 17.22
N ILE A 160 -1.32 3.89 17.85
CA ILE A 160 -1.32 5.36 17.86
C ILE A 160 -1.11 5.91 16.45
N LEU A 161 -0.19 5.34 15.65
CA LEU A 161 0.05 5.76 14.27
C LEU A 161 -1.21 5.60 13.41
N LEU A 162 -1.89 4.45 13.48
CA LEU A 162 -3.13 4.18 12.74
C LEU A 162 -4.25 5.14 13.16
N ASN A 163 -4.37 5.43 14.45
CA ASN A 163 -5.35 6.40 14.97
C ASN A 163 -5.05 7.84 14.52
N ILE A 164 -3.77 8.21 14.34
CA ILE A 164 -3.37 9.52 13.85
C ILE A 164 -3.64 9.65 12.35
N LEU A 165 -3.27 8.64 11.56
CA LEU A 165 -3.46 8.63 10.11
C LEU A 165 -4.93 8.49 9.70
N GLY A 166 -5.72 7.79 10.52
CA GLY A 166 -7.17 7.64 10.35
C GLY A 166 -7.52 7.05 8.97
N GLU A 167 -8.50 7.67 8.31
CA GLU A 167 -9.03 7.16 7.03
C GLU A 167 -8.02 7.14 5.89
N ARG A 168 -6.92 7.90 5.99
CA ARG A 168 -5.89 7.99 4.94
C ARG A 168 -5.21 6.67 4.63
N VAL A 169 -5.10 5.79 5.62
CA VAL A 169 -4.44 4.50 5.46
C VAL A 169 -5.43 3.36 5.27
N ASN A 170 -6.75 3.56 5.40
CA ASN A 170 -7.74 2.47 5.34
C ASN A 170 -7.62 1.61 4.06
N ASN A 171 -7.40 2.25 2.91
CA ASN A 171 -7.19 1.53 1.64
C ASN A 171 -5.90 0.69 1.65
N LEU A 172 -4.89 1.15 2.39
CA LEU A 172 -3.62 0.46 2.55
C LEU A 172 -3.74 -0.69 3.56
N LEU A 173 -4.52 -0.51 4.64
CA LEU A 173 -4.79 -1.55 5.65
C LEU A 173 -5.62 -2.71 5.10
N ALA A 174 -6.43 -2.50 4.05
CA ALA A 174 -7.24 -3.54 3.43
C ALA A 174 -6.42 -4.73 2.89
N TYR A 175 -5.13 -4.51 2.60
CA TYR A 175 -4.22 -5.51 2.02
C TYR A 175 -3.10 -5.94 2.96
N VAL A 176 -3.09 -5.46 4.22
CA VAL A 176 -2.03 -5.72 5.19
C VAL A 176 -2.47 -6.82 6.17
N SER A 177 -1.57 -7.76 6.47
CA SER A 177 -1.87 -8.85 7.39
C SER A 177 -2.04 -8.34 8.84
N GLN A 178 -2.85 -9.03 9.64
CA GLN A 178 -3.07 -8.67 11.05
C GLN A 178 -1.77 -8.62 11.87
N GLU A 179 -0.78 -9.45 11.52
CA GLU A 179 0.53 -9.49 12.17
C GLU A 179 1.37 -8.25 11.86
N ASP A 180 1.27 -7.72 10.64
CA ASP A 180 1.98 -6.51 10.21
C ASP A 180 1.33 -5.23 10.76
N LEU A 181 0.03 -5.26 11.10
CA LEU A 181 -0.70 -4.14 11.72
C LEU A 181 -0.29 -3.85 13.17
N CYS A 182 0.46 -4.74 13.80
CA CYS A 182 1.01 -4.52 15.15
C CYS A 182 2.45 -4.00 15.11
N ASP A 183 3.09 -3.96 13.94
CA ASP A 183 4.48 -3.54 13.77
C ASP A 183 4.56 -2.11 13.24
N TYR A 184 5.01 -1.20 14.09
CA TYR A 184 5.17 0.21 13.75
C TYR A 184 6.07 0.42 12.52
N GLU A 185 7.18 -0.32 12.42
CA GLU A 185 8.16 -0.08 11.37
C GLU A 185 7.62 -0.54 10.01
N LYS A 186 6.86 -1.65 9.99
CA LYS A 186 6.17 -2.11 8.77
C LYS A 186 5.11 -1.13 8.31
N ILE A 187 4.26 -0.63 9.22
CA ILE A 187 3.23 0.36 8.87
C ILE A 187 3.89 1.65 8.38
N LYS A 188 4.93 2.14 9.06
CA LYS A 188 5.70 3.29 8.62
C LYS A 188 6.25 3.09 7.21
N GLN A 189 6.88 1.95 6.92
CA GLN A 189 7.40 1.66 5.58
C GLN A 189 6.30 1.59 4.53
N LEU A 190 5.14 1.02 4.83
CA LEU A 190 4.01 0.98 3.91
C LEU A 190 3.45 2.38 3.62
N VAL A 191 3.29 3.20 4.65
CA VAL A 191 2.82 4.59 4.51
C VAL A 191 3.84 5.41 3.73
N LEU A 192 5.14 5.24 3.99
CA LEU A 192 6.18 5.88 3.19
C LEU A 192 6.13 5.35 1.75
N LYS A 193 6.00 4.05 1.50
CA LYS A 193 5.92 3.53 0.13
C LYS A 193 4.76 4.13 -0.68
N GLU A 194 3.61 4.34 -0.05
CA GLU A 194 2.41 4.88 -0.71
C GLU A 194 2.43 6.41 -0.85
N PHE A 195 2.95 7.11 0.16
CA PHE A 195 2.84 8.56 0.28
C PHE A 195 4.17 9.31 0.20
N GLU A 196 5.32 8.64 0.19
CA GLU A 196 6.63 9.28 0.01
C GLU A 196 6.79 9.71 -1.45
N PRO A 197 7.09 10.98 -1.71
CA PRO A 197 7.28 11.44 -3.08
C PRO A 197 8.53 10.82 -3.65
N THR A 198 8.43 10.40 -4.92
CA THR A 198 9.59 9.95 -5.66
C THR A 198 10.66 11.06 -5.68
N PRO A 199 11.96 10.71 -5.81
CA PRO A 199 13.01 11.71 -5.90
C PRO A 199 12.76 12.75 -7.01
N GLN A 200 12.21 12.30 -8.15
CA GLN A 200 11.86 13.16 -9.29
C GLN A 200 10.74 14.14 -8.94
N GLU A 201 9.75 13.69 -8.19
CA GLU A 201 8.66 14.55 -7.73
C GLU A 201 9.18 15.59 -6.73
N CYS A 202 10.06 15.21 -5.80
CA CYS A 202 10.77 16.15 -4.93
C CYS A 202 11.51 17.24 -5.72
N LEU A 203 12.29 16.83 -6.74
CA LEU A 203 13.03 17.76 -7.59
C LEU A 203 12.10 18.66 -8.41
N SER A 204 11.00 18.11 -8.94
CA SER A 204 9.96 18.88 -9.64
C SER A 204 9.36 19.94 -8.72
N ASN A 205 9.04 19.55 -7.48
CA ASN A 205 8.36 20.42 -6.53
C ASN A 205 9.31 21.50 -6.01
N PHE A 206 10.59 21.19 -5.81
CA PHE A 206 11.65 22.17 -5.55
C PHE A 206 11.76 23.20 -6.69
N LYS A 207 11.80 22.76 -7.96
CA LYS A 207 11.92 23.66 -9.12
C LYS A 207 10.69 24.55 -9.32
N LYS A 208 9.51 24.03 -9.02
CA LYS A 208 8.22 24.74 -9.18
C LYS A 208 7.83 25.54 -7.93
N ALA A 209 8.56 25.40 -6.83
CA ALA A 209 8.22 26.05 -5.57
C ALA A 209 8.19 27.58 -5.72
N GLN A 210 7.11 28.18 -5.28
CA GLN A 210 6.94 29.64 -5.21
C GLN A 210 6.75 30.08 -3.77
N ARG A 211 7.10 31.34 -3.48
CA ARG A 211 6.89 31.94 -2.17
C ARG A 211 5.39 32.08 -1.90
N PHE A 212 4.94 31.60 -0.75
CA PHE A 212 3.57 31.85 -0.29
C PHE A 212 3.35 33.31 0.12
N PRO A 213 2.15 33.87 -0.06
CA PRO A 213 1.85 35.23 0.39
C PRO A 213 2.08 35.42 1.89
N SER A 214 1.88 34.37 2.70
CA SER A 214 1.98 34.35 4.15
C SER A 214 3.39 34.13 4.71
N GLU A 215 4.41 33.85 3.89
CA GLU A 215 5.77 33.56 4.35
C GLU A 215 6.78 34.64 3.95
N THR A 216 7.81 34.85 4.79
CA THR A 216 8.96 35.72 4.47
C THR A 216 9.94 35.01 3.53
N TYR A 217 10.84 35.77 2.89
CA TYR A 217 11.89 35.17 2.05
C TYR A 217 12.86 34.28 2.83
N VAL A 218 13.09 34.54 4.12
CA VAL A 218 13.91 33.68 4.98
C VAL A 218 13.21 32.34 5.24
N GLN A 219 11.90 32.36 5.48
CA GLN A 219 11.08 31.15 5.62
C GLN A 219 11.01 30.38 4.30
N PHE A 220 10.89 31.08 3.17
CA PHE A 220 10.92 30.46 1.85
C PHE A 220 12.26 29.77 1.55
N ALA A 221 13.38 30.44 1.83
CA ALA A 221 14.71 29.86 1.69
C ALA A 221 14.89 28.63 2.57
N SER A 222 14.44 28.69 3.83
CA SER A 222 14.47 27.55 4.76
C SER A 222 13.67 26.36 4.21
N ARG A 223 12.49 26.62 3.62
CA ARG A 223 11.65 25.60 3.00
C ARG A 223 12.28 25.00 1.74
N LEU A 224 12.92 25.82 0.91
CA LEU A 224 13.66 25.35 -0.27
C LEU A 224 14.86 24.47 0.13
N CYS A 225 15.65 24.90 1.12
CA CYS A 225 16.77 24.13 1.65
C CYS A 225 16.29 22.78 2.19
N ALA A 226 15.27 22.77 3.05
CA ALA A 226 14.73 21.52 3.58
C ALA A 226 14.22 20.57 2.47
N SER A 227 13.57 21.11 1.44
CA SER A 227 13.09 20.32 0.30
C SER A 227 14.23 19.72 -0.52
N PHE A 228 15.30 20.49 -0.76
CA PHE A 228 16.45 20.03 -1.52
C PHE A 228 17.35 19.07 -0.73
N ASP A 229 17.52 19.32 0.57
CA ASP A 229 18.26 18.42 1.48
C ASP A 229 17.59 17.06 1.55
N TYR A 230 16.26 17.05 1.66
CA TYR A 230 15.47 15.82 1.62
C TYR A 230 15.61 15.07 0.27
N TYR A 231 15.60 15.80 -0.85
CA TYR A 231 15.90 15.20 -2.16
C TYR A 231 17.31 14.56 -2.21
N CYS A 232 18.31 15.23 -1.64
CA CYS A 232 19.68 14.70 -1.57
C CYS A 232 19.76 13.43 -0.69
N GLN A 233 19.00 13.38 0.41
CA GLN A 233 18.90 12.19 1.26
C GLN A 233 18.28 11.00 0.52
N LEU A 234 17.19 11.22 -0.21
CA LEU A 234 16.57 10.18 -1.05
C LEU A 234 17.52 9.66 -2.14
N ARG A 235 18.36 10.54 -2.68
CA ARG A 235 19.40 10.19 -3.67
C ARG A 235 20.71 9.72 -3.06
N LYS A 236 20.76 9.57 -1.72
CA LYS A 236 21.89 9.09 -0.92
C LYS A 236 23.20 9.82 -1.22
N VAL A 237 23.12 11.13 -1.36
CA VAL A 237 24.28 12.02 -1.53
C VAL A 237 25.06 12.07 -0.21
N THR A 238 26.34 11.70 -0.25
CA THR A 238 27.22 11.64 0.94
C THR A 238 28.28 12.73 0.98
N ASP A 239 28.62 13.29 -0.18
CA ASP A 239 29.74 14.21 -0.34
C ASP A 239 29.55 15.18 -1.52
N PHE A 240 30.38 16.22 -1.60
CA PHE A 240 30.28 17.24 -2.63
C PHE A 240 30.39 16.66 -4.05
N ARG A 241 31.20 15.62 -4.26
CA ARG A 241 31.35 15.01 -5.58
C ARG A 241 30.07 14.29 -6.00
N SER A 242 29.48 13.51 -5.10
CA SER A 242 28.19 12.84 -5.31
C SER A 242 27.06 13.84 -5.62
N LEU A 243 27.10 15.04 -5.01
CA LEU A 243 26.16 16.13 -5.33
C LEU A 243 26.38 16.67 -6.74
N CYS A 244 27.62 16.91 -7.16
CA CYS A 244 27.91 17.34 -8.53
C CYS A 244 27.43 16.30 -9.55
N ASP A 245 27.72 15.03 -9.30
CA ASP A 245 27.31 13.93 -10.18
C ASP A 245 25.77 13.81 -10.23
N LEU A 246 25.07 14.03 -9.11
CA LEU A 246 23.62 14.10 -9.06
C LEU A 246 23.07 15.22 -9.96
N ILE A 247 23.59 16.44 -9.83
CA ILE A 247 23.14 17.61 -10.61
C ILE A 247 23.36 17.37 -12.11
N VAL A 248 24.52 16.83 -12.50
CA VAL A 248 24.82 16.50 -13.90
C VAL A 248 23.91 15.38 -14.42
N SER A 249 23.70 14.32 -13.63
CA SER A 249 22.79 13.23 -13.96
C SER A 249 21.37 13.74 -14.20
N ASP A 250 20.87 14.62 -13.33
CA ASP A 250 19.54 15.19 -13.48
C ASP A 250 19.45 16.10 -14.70
N LYS A 251 20.53 16.84 -15.02
CA LYS A 251 20.56 17.66 -16.23
C LYS A 251 20.55 16.82 -17.50
N ILE A 252 21.28 15.72 -17.55
CA ILE A 252 21.24 14.76 -18.66
C ILE A 252 19.84 14.15 -18.76
N PHE A 253 19.24 13.79 -17.63
CA PHE A 253 17.89 13.21 -17.58
C PHE A 253 16.84 14.15 -18.21
N GLU A 254 16.94 15.46 -18.00
CA GLU A 254 16.06 16.46 -18.64
C GLU A 254 16.19 16.53 -20.17
N THR A 255 17.31 16.08 -20.74
CA THR A 255 17.54 16.10 -22.19
C THR A 255 17.00 14.88 -22.92
N LEU A 256 16.56 13.86 -22.18
CA LEU A 256 16.02 12.63 -22.73
C LEU A 256 14.61 12.86 -23.28
N ASP A 257 14.23 12.10 -24.30
CA ASP A 257 12.85 12.07 -24.77
C ASP A 257 11.90 11.44 -23.74
N ARG A 258 10.60 11.67 -23.93
CA ARG A 258 9.57 11.31 -22.97
C ARG A 258 9.46 9.80 -22.73
N GLU A 259 9.78 8.99 -23.73
CA GLU A 259 9.71 7.53 -23.66
C GLU A 259 10.88 6.99 -22.82
N LEU A 260 12.10 7.44 -23.11
CA LEU A 260 13.29 7.12 -22.32
C LEU A 260 13.20 7.64 -20.88
N MET A 261 12.68 8.85 -20.67
CA MET A 261 12.44 9.40 -19.32
C MET A 261 11.50 8.51 -18.51
N THR A 262 10.40 8.04 -19.10
CA THR A 262 9.42 7.21 -18.40
C THR A 262 10.00 5.85 -18.05
N HIS A 263 10.71 5.20 -18.98
CA HIS A 263 11.38 3.93 -18.72
C HIS A 263 12.45 4.03 -17.63
N ILE A 264 13.24 5.10 -17.63
CA ILE A 264 14.27 5.31 -16.61
C ILE A 264 13.64 5.75 -15.28
N ALA A 265 12.54 6.52 -15.28
CA ALA A 265 11.82 6.91 -14.06
C ALA A 265 11.20 5.69 -13.35
N VAL A 266 10.57 4.78 -14.10
CA VAL A 266 10.03 3.52 -13.57
C VAL A 266 11.16 2.68 -12.96
N LYS A 267 12.29 2.52 -13.65
CA LYS A 267 13.46 1.81 -13.10
C LYS A 267 14.12 2.51 -11.90
N ARG A 268 14.07 3.84 -11.81
CA ARG A 268 14.62 4.62 -10.69
C ARG A 268 13.75 4.54 -9.42
N GLY A 269 12.45 4.27 -9.54
CA GLY A 269 11.55 4.09 -8.40
C GLY A 269 11.71 2.74 -7.69
N GLU A 270 12.27 1.72 -8.35
CA GLU A 270 12.35 0.36 -7.82
C GLU A 270 13.64 0.03 -7.08
N SER A 271 14.73 0.74 -7.33
CA SER A 271 15.98 0.76 -6.54
C SER A 271 17.12 1.31 -7.40
N PHE A 272 17.64 2.48 -7.03
CA PHE A 272 19.07 2.72 -7.21
C PHE A 272 19.59 3.66 -6.13
N PHE A 273 20.50 3.07 -5.36
CA PHE A 273 21.06 3.45 -4.06
C PHE A 273 20.10 3.33 -2.90
#